data_AF-A0A953Y475-F1
#
_entry.id   AF-A0A953Y475-F1
#
_cell.length_a   1.000
_cell.length_b   1.000
_cell.length_c   1.000
_cell.angle_alpha   90.00
_cell.angle_beta   90.00
_cell.angle_gamma   90.00
#
_symmetry.space_group_name_H-M   'P 1'
#
loop_
_entity.id
_entity.type
_entity.pdbx_description
1 polymer ?
#
loop_
_entity_poly.entity_id
_entity_poly.type
_entity_poly.pdbx_seq_one_letter_code
_entity_poly.pdbx_strand_id
1 'polypeptide(L)'
;MKLGTVVLCAWAMTALPSLADEGASPEARAFLKEWASAMAEVRSLRVRFTQTKTLRLLRKPRVSEGLTVLKGERLHMSVTRDGAPEIELAVGDGEARLYYPKRGTVEVYTLDGGPPPESPFPLFSGDVAELERTHALTLTRAEGRPDELVMVPRDPESSTAKVVMRFREFKVVEVEQTTRRGDSVRIEVKEFAVNAAVDDAELELAVPEGTKVVDGVSGRGAKR
;
A
#
# COMPACT_ATOMS: atom_id res chain seq x y z
N MET A 1 49.46 8.93 54.64
CA MET A 1 48.88 10.29 54.65
C MET A 1 48.96 10.84 53.22
N LYS A 2 47.84 11.35 52.68
CA LYS A 2 47.59 11.92 51.32
C LYS A 2 47.44 10.89 50.18
N LEU A 3 46.21 10.58 49.74
CA LEU A 3 45.40 11.26 48.68
C LEU A 3 46.17 11.29 47.34
N GLY A 4 45.71 10.78 46.21
CA GLY A 4 44.44 10.19 45.75
C GLY A 4 44.57 10.00 44.24
N THR A 5 43.60 9.33 43.60
CA THR A 5 43.04 9.62 42.25
C THR A 5 42.23 8.40 41.82
N VAL A 6 40.91 8.59 41.77
CA VAL A 6 39.94 7.69 41.14
C VAL A 6 39.94 8.02 39.66
N VAL A 7 40.25 7.06 38.79
CA VAL A 7 39.99 7.17 37.35
C VAL A 7 38.70 6.43 37.06
N LEU A 8 37.67 7.23 36.80
CA LEU A 8 36.36 6.87 36.31
C LEU A 8 36.50 6.53 34.81
N CYS A 9 36.55 5.24 34.45
CA CYS A 9 36.46 4.86 33.03
C CYS A 9 34.99 4.90 32.60
N ALA A 10 34.71 5.92 31.79
CA ALA A 10 33.44 6.24 31.18
C ALA A 10 32.83 5.05 30.44
N TRP A 11 31.54 4.82 30.70
CA TRP A 11 30.69 4.01 29.86
C TRP A 11 30.57 4.70 28.50
N ALA A 12 31.02 4.01 27.45
CA ALA A 12 30.66 4.37 26.08
C ALA A 12 29.15 4.11 25.91
N MET A 13 28.33 5.13 26.14
CA MET A 13 27.01 5.19 25.55
C MET A 13 27.20 5.27 24.04
N THR A 14 27.07 4.14 23.35
CA THR A 14 26.80 4.13 21.91
C THR A 14 25.49 4.86 21.71
N ALA A 15 25.57 6.11 21.24
CA ALA A 15 24.43 6.82 20.72
C ALA A 15 23.85 5.97 19.59
N LEU A 16 22.66 5.41 19.80
CA LEU A 16 21.82 4.97 18.70
C LEU A 16 21.69 6.15 17.75
N PRO A 17 21.94 6.01 16.44
CA PRO A 17 21.61 7.07 15.51
C PRO A 17 20.13 7.37 15.70
N SER A 18 19.87 8.56 16.22
CA SER A 18 18.53 9.14 16.18
C SER A 18 18.09 9.02 14.73
N LEU A 19 16.93 8.41 14.48
CA LEU A 19 16.20 8.58 13.23
C LEU A 19 15.78 10.05 13.20
N ALA A 20 16.76 10.91 12.94
CA ALA A 20 16.56 12.30 12.65
C ALA A 20 15.67 12.35 11.41
N ASP A 21 14.78 13.32 11.45
CA ASP A 21 13.80 13.67 10.44
C ASP A 21 14.48 14.16 9.15
N GLU A 22 15.30 13.30 8.54
CA GLU A 22 15.86 13.55 7.23
C GLU A 22 14.75 13.21 6.24
N GLY A 23 14.29 14.23 5.52
CA GLY A 23 13.40 14.06 4.38
C GLY A 23 13.95 13.02 3.38
N ALA A 24 13.15 12.68 2.38
CA ALA A 24 13.60 11.76 1.34
C ALA A 24 15.00 12.14 0.82
N SER A 25 15.90 11.15 0.73
CA SER A 25 17.24 11.39 0.19
C SER A 25 17.13 12.00 -1.23
N PRO A 26 18.10 12.82 -1.68
CA PRO A 26 18.09 13.35 -3.04
C PRO A 26 17.92 12.26 -4.12
N GLU A 27 18.43 11.07 -3.85
CA GLU A 27 18.28 9.90 -4.72
C GLU A 27 16.85 9.36 -4.73
N ALA A 28 16.20 9.19 -3.56
CA ALA A 28 14.81 8.75 -3.48
C ALA A 28 13.87 9.75 -4.19
N ARG A 29 14.15 11.05 -4.03
CA ARG A 29 13.48 12.15 -4.76
C ARG A 29 13.59 12.02 -6.27
N ALA A 30 14.80 11.83 -6.78
CA ALA A 30 15.04 11.69 -8.20
C ALA A 30 14.32 10.46 -8.75
N PHE A 31 14.45 9.32 -8.07
CA PHE A 31 13.75 8.09 -8.43
C PHE A 31 12.23 8.27 -8.48
N LEU A 32 11.63 8.89 -7.47
CA LEU A 32 10.19 9.13 -7.42
C LEU A 32 9.70 10.04 -8.54
N LYS A 33 10.49 11.06 -8.91
CA LYS A 33 10.18 11.93 -10.06
C LYS A 33 10.26 11.18 -11.38
N GLU A 34 11.29 10.36 -11.58
CA GLU A 34 11.44 9.52 -12.77
C GLU A 34 10.31 8.49 -12.87
N TRP A 35 9.98 7.84 -11.76
CA TRP A 35 8.87 6.91 -11.67
C TRP A 35 7.53 7.60 -11.96
N ALA A 36 7.26 8.77 -11.36
CA ALA A 36 6.06 9.55 -11.64
C ALA A 36 5.97 9.95 -13.13
N SER A 37 7.09 10.36 -13.73
CA SER A 37 7.17 10.66 -15.16
C SER A 37 6.89 9.42 -16.03
N ALA A 38 7.39 8.24 -15.65
CA ALA A 38 7.12 7.00 -16.36
C ALA A 38 5.63 6.60 -16.25
N MET A 39 5.01 6.88 -15.11
CA MET A 39 3.59 6.58 -14.87
C MET A 39 2.64 7.60 -15.52
N ALA A 40 3.08 8.82 -15.82
CA ALA A 40 2.25 9.85 -16.44
C ALA A 40 1.72 9.46 -17.84
N GLU A 41 2.43 8.59 -18.56
CA GLU A 41 2.05 8.09 -19.89
C GLU A 41 1.11 6.87 -19.82
N VAL A 42 0.79 6.38 -18.61
CA VAL A 42 -0.06 5.22 -18.39
C VAL A 42 -1.53 5.64 -18.40
N ARG A 43 -2.26 5.24 -19.43
CA ARG A 43 -3.70 5.51 -19.62
C ARG A 43 -4.56 4.38 -19.07
N SER A 44 -4.02 3.18 -19.11
CA SER A 44 -4.62 1.98 -18.53
C SER A 44 -3.54 1.07 -17.95
N LEU A 45 -3.93 0.28 -16.96
CA LEU A 45 -3.03 -0.65 -16.29
C LEU A 45 -3.79 -1.94 -15.99
N ARG A 46 -3.14 -3.08 -16.22
CA ARG A 46 -3.61 -4.40 -15.82
C ARG A 46 -2.51 -5.08 -15.02
N VAL A 47 -2.83 -5.43 -13.76
CA VAL A 47 -1.89 -6.06 -12.83
C VAL A 47 -2.48 -7.35 -12.31
N ARG A 48 -1.81 -8.47 -12.55
CA ARG A 48 -2.10 -9.73 -11.84
C ARG A 48 -1.15 -9.88 -10.68
N PHE A 49 -1.66 -10.32 -9.54
CA PHE A 49 -0.85 -10.45 -8.34
C PHE A 49 -1.24 -11.65 -7.48
N THR A 50 -0.29 -12.05 -6.64
CA THR A 50 -0.54 -12.96 -5.51
C THR A 50 -0.35 -12.17 -4.22
N GLN A 51 -1.34 -12.23 -3.34
CA GLN A 51 -1.32 -11.59 -2.04
C GLN A 51 -1.14 -12.63 -0.93
N THR A 52 -0.16 -12.43 -0.07
CA THR A 52 0.05 -13.23 1.15
C THR A 52 -0.17 -12.35 2.38
N LYS A 53 -1.20 -12.66 3.17
CA LYS A 53 -1.49 -12.03 4.45
C LYS A 53 -0.98 -12.90 5.59
N THR A 54 0.01 -12.41 6.33
CA THR A 54 0.53 -13.06 7.53
C THR A 54 0.00 -12.32 8.75
N LEU A 55 -0.96 -12.90 9.44
CA LEU A 55 -1.53 -12.33 10.66
C LEU A 55 -0.97 -13.09 11.87
N ARG A 56 -0.55 -12.39 12.92
CA ARG A 56 0.05 -13.00 14.12
C ARG A 56 -0.86 -14.02 14.80
N LEU A 57 -2.17 -13.84 14.70
CA LEU A 57 -3.17 -14.76 15.28
C LEU A 57 -3.40 -16.01 14.44
N LEU A 58 -2.99 -16.01 13.16
CA LEU A 58 -3.18 -17.14 12.26
C LEU A 58 -1.95 -18.04 12.28
N ARG A 59 -2.20 -19.35 12.34
CA ARG A 59 -1.13 -20.38 12.28
C ARG A 59 -0.45 -20.47 10.92
N LYS A 60 -1.16 -20.09 9.86
CA LYS A 60 -0.67 -20.12 8.47
C LYS A 60 -1.00 -18.81 7.78
N PRO A 61 -0.11 -18.29 6.91
CA PRO A 61 -0.43 -17.18 6.04
C PRO A 61 -1.65 -17.51 5.17
N ARG A 62 -2.43 -16.48 4.84
CA ARG A 62 -3.51 -16.58 3.86
C ARG A 62 -2.98 -16.12 2.53
N VAL A 63 -3.11 -16.97 1.52
CA VAL A 63 -2.74 -16.66 0.14
C VAL A 63 -4.02 -16.43 -0.66
N SER A 64 -4.05 -15.36 -1.42
CA SER A 64 -5.13 -14.99 -2.33
C SER A 64 -4.51 -14.54 -3.66
N GLU A 65 -5.26 -14.62 -4.74
CA GLU A 65 -4.86 -14.10 -6.06
C GLU A 65 -5.72 -12.89 -6.39
N GLY A 66 -5.22 -11.98 -7.21
CA GLY A 66 -6.02 -10.85 -7.63
C GLY A 66 -5.63 -10.27 -8.98
N LEU A 67 -6.55 -9.45 -9.46
CA LEU A 67 -6.45 -8.68 -10.69
C LEU A 67 -6.87 -7.25 -10.38
N THR A 68 -6.00 -6.29 -10.70
CA THR A 68 -6.32 -4.87 -10.71
C THR A 68 -6.35 -4.38 -12.14
N VAL A 69 -7.40 -3.68 -12.51
CA VAL A 69 -7.57 -3.00 -13.78
C VAL A 69 -7.82 -1.52 -13.51
N LEU A 70 -7.11 -0.65 -14.21
CA LEU A 70 -7.26 0.79 -14.13
C LEU A 70 -7.38 1.36 -15.53
N LYS A 71 -8.24 2.39 -15.69
CA LYS A 71 -8.38 3.16 -16.92
C LYS A 71 -8.85 4.58 -16.57
N GLY A 72 -8.03 5.58 -16.88
CA GLY A 72 -8.27 6.94 -16.40
C GLY A 72 -8.36 6.99 -14.87
N GLU A 73 -9.43 7.58 -14.35
CA GLU A 73 -9.68 7.69 -12.90
C GLU A 73 -10.44 6.49 -12.31
N ARG A 74 -10.81 5.51 -13.16
CA ARG A 74 -11.57 4.33 -12.74
C ARG A 74 -10.65 3.16 -12.46
N LEU A 75 -11.00 2.39 -11.43
CA LEU A 75 -10.30 1.18 -11.06
C LEU A 75 -11.28 0.09 -10.63
N HIS A 76 -10.98 -1.14 -11.00
CA HIS A 76 -11.57 -2.34 -10.40
C HIS A 76 -10.47 -3.27 -9.94
N MET A 77 -10.61 -3.82 -8.75
CA MET A 77 -9.73 -4.85 -8.21
C MET A 77 -10.59 -6.01 -7.72
N SER A 78 -10.27 -7.22 -8.17
CA SER A 78 -10.85 -8.45 -7.67
C SER A 78 -9.80 -9.28 -6.94
N VAL A 79 -10.18 -9.84 -5.79
CA VAL A 79 -9.35 -10.76 -5.02
C VAL A 79 -10.12 -12.05 -4.83
N THR A 80 -9.50 -13.17 -5.18
CA THR A 80 -10.05 -14.51 -5.05
C THR A 80 -9.19 -15.35 -4.10
N ARG A 81 -9.82 -16.28 -3.40
CA ARG A 81 -9.13 -17.28 -2.60
C ARG A 81 -9.82 -18.62 -2.77
N ASP A 82 -9.02 -19.67 -2.98
CA ASP A 82 -9.51 -21.03 -3.22
C ASP A 82 -10.53 -21.10 -4.36
N GLY A 83 -10.34 -20.28 -5.41
CA GLY A 83 -11.23 -20.19 -6.57
C GLY A 83 -12.53 -19.40 -6.33
N ALA A 84 -12.74 -18.81 -5.15
CA ALA A 84 -13.94 -18.05 -4.82
C ALA A 84 -13.64 -16.55 -4.64
N PRO A 85 -14.53 -15.64 -5.07
CA PRO A 85 -14.43 -14.22 -4.77
C PRO A 85 -14.35 -13.95 -3.26
N GLU A 86 -13.34 -13.20 -2.85
CA GLU A 86 -13.13 -12.80 -1.46
C GLU A 86 -13.56 -11.35 -1.24
N ILE A 87 -13.03 -10.44 -2.06
CA ILE A 87 -13.26 -9.00 -2.01
C ILE A 87 -13.22 -8.45 -3.44
N GLU A 88 -14.06 -7.49 -3.75
CA GLU A 88 -13.96 -6.66 -4.94
C GLU A 88 -13.99 -5.18 -4.55
N LEU A 89 -13.17 -4.36 -5.20
CA LEU A 89 -13.09 -2.92 -5.01
C LEU A 89 -13.34 -2.27 -6.37
N ALA A 90 -14.26 -1.32 -6.42
CA ALA A 90 -14.36 -0.38 -7.54
C ALA A 90 -14.14 1.04 -7.04
N VAL A 91 -13.43 1.83 -7.81
CA VAL A 91 -13.18 3.25 -7.58
C VAL A 91 -13.54 4.01 -8.84
N GLY A 92 -14.29 5.09 -8.68
CA GLY A 92 -14.75 5.95 -9.76
C GLY A 92 -15.79 6.94 -9.24
N ASP A 93 -16.04 8.01 -9.98
CA ASP A 93 -17.10 8.99 -9.68
C ASP A 93 -17.04 9.59 -8.25
N GLY A 94 -15.83 9.79 -7.73
CA GLY A 94 -15.61 10.34 -6.39
C GLY A 94 -15.87 9.37 -5.22
N GLU A 95 -16.08 8.08 -5.50
CA GLU A 95 -16.34 7.06 -4.49
C GLU A 95 -15.49 5.81 -4.65
N ALA A 96 -15.32 5.08 -3.55
CA ALA A 96 -14.78 3.73 -3.52
C ALA A 96 -15.84 2.78 -2.93
N ARG A 97 -16.12 1.69 -3.65
CA ARG A 97 -17.08 0.66 -3.27
C ARG A 97 -16.35 -0.66 -3.04
N LEU A 98 -16.39 -1.15 -1.81
CA LEU A 98 -15.73 -2.38 -1.39
C LEU A 98 -16.77 -3.46 -1.10
N TYR A 99 -16.91 -4.42 -2.01
CA TYR A 99 -17.86 -5.52 -1.92
C TYR A 99 -17.23 -6.76 -1.28
N TYR A 100 -17.95 -7.35 -0.33
CA TYR A 100 -17.63 -8.59 0.36
C TYR A 100 -18.67 -9.66 0.00
N PRO A 101 -18.45 -10.45 -1.08
CA PRO A 101 -19.40 -11.46 -1.56
C PRO A 101 -19.94 -12.38 -0.47
N LYS A 102 -19.05 -12.93 0.37
CA LYS A 102 -19.43 -13.85 1.46
C LYS A 102 -20.30 -13.23 2.54
N ARG A 103 -20.29 -11.90 2.68
CA ARG A 103 -21.09 -11.15 3.65
C ARG A 103 -22.34 -10.56 3.03
N GLY A 104 -22.48 -10.60 1.71
CA GLY A 104 -23.53 -9.88 0.99
C GLY A 104 -23.56 -8.40 1.41
N THR A 105 -22.40 -7.77 1.56
CA THR A 105 -22.27 -6.40 2.03
C THR A 105 -21.33 -5.61 1.12
N VAL A 106 -21.71 -4.38 0.77
CA VAL A 106 -20.85 -3.40 0.11
C VAL A 106 -20.65 -2.20 1.03
N GLU A 107 -19.40 -1.84 1.27
CA GLU A 107 -18.98 -0.64 1.97
C GLU A 107 -18.74 0.48 0.94
N VAL A 108 -19.28 1.66 1.17
CA VAL A 108 -19.16 2.82 0.26
C VAL A 108 -18.44 3.95 0.97
N TYR A 109 -17.37 4.45 0.36
CA TYR A 109 -16.53 5.52 0.87
C TYR A 109 -16.54 6.70 -0.11
N THR A 110 -16.89 7.89 0.37
CA THR A 110 -16.69 9.14 -0.39
C THR A 110 -15.23 9.53 -0.33
N LEU A 111 -14.61 9.77 -1.49
CA LEU A 111 -13.20 10.16 -1.58
C LEU A 111 -12.98 11.67 -1.39
N ASP A 112 -14.07 12.43 -1.32
CA ASP A 112 -14.09 13.87 -1.01
C ASP A 112 -13.84 14.11 0.51
N GLY A 113 -12.60 13.90 0.95
CA GLY A 113 -12.12 14.34 2.27
C GLY A 113 -11.96 13.26 3.36
N GLY A 114 -12.09 11.98 3.03
CA GLY A 114 -11.75 10.86 3.92
C GLY A 114 -10.48 10.13 3.46
N PRO A 115 -9.72 9.48 4.37
CA PRO A 115 -8.64 8.60 3.94
C PRO A 115 -9.24 7.45 3.10
N PRO A 116 -8.62 7.09 1.96
CA PRO A 116 -9.02 5.90 1.23
C PRO A 116 -8.96 4.67 2.15
N PRO A 117 -9.71 3.59 1.85
CA PRO A 117 -9.58 2.36 2.61
C PRO A 117 -8.12 1.93 2.68
N GLU A 118 -7.70 1.28 3.79
CA GLU A 118 -6.37 0.69 3.95
C GLU A 118 -6.15 -0.41 2.88
N SER A 119 -5.84 0.01 1.66
CA SER A 119 -5.52 -0.86 0.53
C SER A 119 -4.02 -1.11 0.53
N PRO A 120 -3.57 -2.38 0.58
CA PRO A 120 -2.16 -2.72 0.47
C PRO A 120 -1.61 -2.46 -0.94
N PHE A 121 -2.47 -2.22 -1.92
CA PHE A 121 -2.07 -1.67 -3.20
C PHE A 121 -2.25 -0.15 -3.12
N PRO A 122 -1.17 0.60 -2.91
CA PRO A 122 -1.25 2.04 -2.90
C PRO A 122 -1.62 2.54 -4.29
N LEU A 123 -2.79 3.16 -4.37
CA LEU A 123 -3.23 3.92 -5.52
C LEU A 123 -2.44 5.23 -5.56
N PHE A 124 -1.15 5.15 -5.89
CA PHE A 124 -0.32 6.35 -5.90
C PHE A 124 -0.73 7.24 -7.05
N SER A 125 -1.36 8.35 -6.70
CA SER A 125 -1.73 9.46 -7.57
C SER A 125 -0.53 10.27 -8.10
N GLY A 126 0.70 9.75 -7.99
CA GLY A 126 1.90 10.42 -8.49
C GLY A 126 2.32 11.68 -7.72
N ASP A 127 1.67 12.03 -6.59
CA ASP A 127 2.06 13.19 -5.78
C ASP A 127 3.25 12.85 -4.87
N VAL A 128 4.46 13.01 -5.43
CA VAL A 128 5.74 12.82 -4.72
C VAL A 128 5.86 13.75 -3.52
N ALA A 129 5.32 14.98 -3.60
CA ALA A 129 5.45 15.96 -2.52
C ALA A 129 4.60 15.54 -1.31
N GLU A 130 3.38 15.08 -1.55
CA GLU A 130 2.51 14.54 -0.50
C GLU A 130 3.11 13.28 0.14
N LEU A 131 3.73 12.41 -0.67
CA LEU A 131 4.39 11.20 -0.16
C LEU A 131 5.55 11.56 0.80
N GLU A 132 6.37 12.55 0.47
CA GLU A 132 7.45 13.03 1.35
C GLU A 132 6.93 13.68 2.64
N ARG A 133 5.81 14.40 2.53
CA ARG A 133 5.17 15.07 3.68
C ARG A 133 4.60 14.06 4.67
N THR A 134 4.10 12.93 4.18
CA THR A 134 3.42 11.91 4.98
C THR A 134 4.33 10.76 5.40
N HIS A 135 5.44 10.53 4.70
CA HIS A 135 6.33 9.40 4.92
C HIS A 135 7.82 9.81 4.93
N ALA A 136 8.60 9.13 5.76
CA ALA A 136 10.06 9.09 5.62
C ALA A 136 10.40 8.05 4.54
N LEU A 137 11.23 8.44 3.57
CA LEU A 137 11.49 7.66 2.36
C LEU A 137 12.97 7.28 2.29
N THR A 138 13.25 6.00 2.05
CA THR A 138 14.61 5.48 1.86
C THR A 138 14.65 4.63 0.60
N LEU A 139 15.49 5.01 -0.35
CA LEU A 139 15.76 4.22 -1.54
C LEU A 139 17.05 3.42 -1.33
N THR A 140 17.01 2.13 -1.65
CA THR A 140 18.20 1.28 -1.71
C THR A 140 18.31 0.68 -3.10
N ARG A 141 19.48 0.82 -3.73
CA ARG A 141 19.82 0.21 -5.00
C ARG A 141 20.97 -0.78 -4.82
N ALA A 142 20.84 -1.95 -5.44
CA ALA A 142 21.90 -2.95 -5.45
C ALA A 142 21.93 -3.65 -6.81
N GLU A 143 23.13 -3.88 -7.33
CA GLU A 143 23.32 -4.55 -8.61
C GLU A 143 22.62 -5.92 -8.63
N GLY A 144 21.90 -6.19 -9.73
CA GLY A 144 21.14 -7.43 -9.91
C GLY A 144 19.87 -7.56 -9.05
N ARG A 145 19.56 -6.57 -8.19
CA ARG A 145 18.36 -6.57 -7.34
C ARG A 145 17.37 -5.49 -7.78
N PRO A 146 16.07 -5.67 -7.46
CA PRO A 146 15.10 -4.59 -7.60
C PRO A 146 15.51 -3.36 -6.77
N ASP A 147 15.21 -2.17 -7.28
CA ASP A 147 15.25 -0.93 -6.49
C ASP A 147 14.22 -1.06 -5.36
N GLU A 148 14.62 -0.76 -4.13
CA GLU A 148 13.76 -0.89 -2.95
C GLU A 148 13.47 0.48 -2.36
N LEU A 149 12.20 0.88 -2.36
CA LEU A 149 11.72 2.08 -1.69
C LEU A 149 11.01 1.67 -0.38
N VAL A 150 11.60 2.06 0.74
CA VAL A 150 11.02 1.92 2.07
C VAL A 150 10.33 3.23 2.44
N MET A 151 9.08 3.12 2.87
CA MET A 151 8.21 4.23 3.26
C MET A 151 7.73 3.98 4.69
N VAL A 152 8.05 4.91 5.60
CA VAL A 152 7.65 4.84 7.01
C VAL A 152 6.70 6.01 7.28
N PRO A 153 5.44 5.78 7.67
CA PRO A 153 4.52 6.87 8.00
C PRO A 153 5.10 7.75 9.10
N ARG A 154 5.04 9.07 8.89
CA ARG A 154 5.46 10.07 9.88
C ARG A 154 4.43 10.22 11.00
N ASP A 155 3.17 9.89 10.72
CA ASP A 155 2.10 9.90 11.70
C ASP A 155 2.30 8.78 12.77
N PRO A 156 2.50 9.16 14.04
CA PRO A 156 2.63 8.19 15.14
C PRO A 156 1.34 7.41 15.41
N GLU A 157 0.17 7.88 14.93
CA GLU A 157 -1.12 7.19 15.11
C GLU A 157 -1.43 6.18 13.98
N SER A 158 -0.63 6.18 12.90
CA SER A 158 -0.80 5.21 11.82
C SER A 158 -0.84 3.74 12.30
N SER A 159 -1.76 2.93 11.77
CA SER A 159 -1.71 1.48 12.01
C SER A 159 -0.48 0.83 11.35
N THR A 160 0.05 1.48 10.31
CA THR A 160 1.13 1.00 9.45
C THR A 160 2.48 1.34 10.05
N ALA A 161 3.36 0.35 10.14
CA ALA A 161 4.75 0.53 10.56
C ALA A 161 5.64 0.90 9.38
N LYS A 162 5.47 0.22 8.24
CA LYS A 162 6.23 0.47 7.02
C LYS A 162 5.53 -0.12 5.80
N VAL A 163 5.83 0.46 4.66
CA VAL A 163 5.55 -0.09 3.33
C VAL A 163 6.87 -0.20 2.58
N VAL A 164 7.13 -1.34 1.96
CA VAL A 164 8.30 -1.58 1.13
C VAL A 164 7.83 -1.88 -0.28
N MET A 165 8.27 -1.09 -1.24
CA MET A 165 8.00 -1.32 -2.66
C MET A 165 9.28 -1.71 -3.37
N ARG A 166 9.18 -2.69 -4.27
CA ARG A 166 10.30 -3.16 -5.08
C ARG A 166 10.01 -2.94 -6.54
N PHE A 167 10.99 -2.42 -7.27
CA PHE A 167 10.84 -2.01 -8.65
C PHE A 167 11.89 -2.66 -9.56
N ARG A 168 11.49 -2.99 -10.78
CA ARG A 168 12.40 -3.30 -11.89
C ARG A 168 12.01 -2.40 -13.06
N GLU A 169 12.95 -1.59 -13.54
CA GLU A 169 12.71 -0.66 -14.65
C GLU A 169 11.43 0.18 -14.40
N PHE A 170 11.30 0.74 -13.20
CA PHE A 170 10.14 1.52 -12.74
C PHE A 170 8.80 0.76 -12.65
N LYS A 171 8.75 -0.54 -12.97
CA LYS A 171 7.59 -1.40 -12.74
C LYS A 171 7.63 -1.98 -11.33
N VAL A 172 6.52 -1.87 -10.60
CA VAL A 172 6.38 -2.50 -9.29
C VAL A 172 6.35 -4.02 -9.48
N VAL A 173 7.26 -4.72 -8.79
CA VAL A 173 7.31 -6.19 -8.78
C VAL A 173 6.83 -6.77 -7.46
N GLU A 174 6.91 -6.00 -6.37
CA GLU A 174 6.44 -6.41 -5.06
C GLU A 174 6.08 -5.21 -4.19
N VAL A 175 5.07 -5.38 -3.34
CA VAL A 175 4.72 -4.44 -2.26
C VAL A 175 4.57 -5.23 -0.96
N GLU A 176 5.18 -4.78 0.11
CA GLU A 176 5.00 -5.35 1.44
C GLU A 176 4.64 -4.27 2.45
N GLN A 177 3.44 -4.34 3.01
CA GLN A 177 3.02 -3.51 4.13
C GLN A 177 3.11 -4.30 5.43
N THR A 178 3.68 -3.69 6.47
CA THR A 178 3.73 -4.24 7.83
C THR A 178 3.01 -3.30 8.77
N THR A 179 2.15 -3.83 9.64
CA THR A 179 1.47 -3.05 10.68
C THR A 179 2.33 -2.95 11.93
N ARG A 180 2.07 -1.96 12.80
CA ARG A 180 2.74 -1.82 14.11
C ARG A 180 2.50 -3.01 15.03
N ARG A 181 1.45 -3.80 14.77
CA ARG A 181 1.17 -5.05 15.51
C ARG A 181 1.99 -6.24 15.02
N GLY A 182 2.66 -6.13 13.88
CA GLY A 182 3.47 -7.18 13.27
C GLY A 182 2.72 -8.06 12.27
N ASP A 183 1.50 -7.70 11.89
CA ASP A 183 0.82 -8.32 10.75
C ASP A 183 1.44 -7.79 9.45
N SER A 184 1.50 -8.62 8.41
CA SER A 184 2.00 -8.18 7.11
C SER A 184 1.12 -8.62 5.95
N VAL A 185 1.12 -7.81 4.90
CA VAL A 185 0.54 -8.11 3.60
C VAL A 185 1.63 -7.94 2.56
N ARG A 186 1.96 -9.02 1.85
CA ARG A 186 2.87 -9.01 0.71
C ARG A 186 2.09 -9.24 -0.58
N ILE A 187 2.30 -8.40 -1.57
CA ILE A 187 1.73 -8.50 -2.91
C ILE A 187 2.89 -8.72 -3.87
N GLU A 188 2.90 -9.88 -4.53
CA GLU A 188 3.84 -10.19 -5.60
C GLU A 188 3.14 -9.97 -6.94
N VAL A 189 3.69 -9.08 -7.77
CA VAL A 189 3.16 -8.82 -9.11
C VAL A 189 3.59 -9.95 -10.04
N LYS A 190 2.61 -10.63 -10.63
CA LYS A 190 2.82 -11.72 -11.61
C LYS A 190 2.80 -11.20 -13.03
N GLU A 191 2.03 -10.16 -13.30
CA GLU A 191 1.94 -9.51 -14.60
C GLU A 191 1.70 -8.02 -14.40
N PHE A 192 2.40 -7.19 -15.18
CA PHE A 192 2.28 -5.73 -15.16
C PHE A 192 2.20 -5.21 -16.60
N ALA A 193 0.99 -4.96 -17.07
CA ALA A 193 0.73 -4.52 -18.43
C ALA A 193 0.21 -3.08 -18.44
N VAL A 194 1.03 -2.16 -18.94
CA VAL A 194 0.68 -0.75 -19.14
C VAL A 194 0.04 -0.55 -20.51
N ASN A 195 -0.89 0.40 -20.60
CA ASN A 195 -1.62 0.74 -21.81
C ASN A 195 -2.30 -0.48 -22.46
N ALA A 196 -2.70 -1.45 -21.63
CA ALA A 196 -3.45 -2.62 -22.07
C ALA A 196 -4.85 -2.22 -22.55
N ALA A 197 -5.41 -2.97 -23.51
CA ALA A 197 -6.83 -2.84 -23.82
C ALA A 197 -7.66 -3.23 -22.59
N VAL A 198 -8.54 -2.31 -22.18
CA VAL A 198 -9.43 -2.46 -21.03
C VAL A 198 -10.83 -2.06 -21.50
N ASP A 199 -11.76 -3.01 -21.41
CA ASP A 199 -13.18 -2.75 -21.64
C ASP A 199 -13.78 -2.05 -20.41
N ASP A 200 -14.70 -1.12 -20.62
CA ASP A 200 -15.36 -0.39 -19.53
C ASP A 200 -16.15 -1.33 -18.62
N ALA A 201 -16.67 -2.45 -19.15
CA ALA A 201 -17.33 -3.48 -18.37
C ALA A 201 -16.41 -4.14 -17.32
N GLU A 202 -15.10 -4.12 -17.51
CA GLU A 202 -14.12 -4.66 -16.54
C GLU A 202 -13.91 -3.73 -15.35
N LEU A 203 -14.39 -2.49 -15.43
CA LEU A 203 -14.29 -1.47 -14.37
C LEU A 203 -15.58 -1.39 -13.53
N GLU A 204 -16.59 -2.18 -13.88
CA GLU A 204 -17.89 -2.19 -13.20
C GLU A 204 -17.90 -3.18 -12.04
N LEU A 205 -18.55 -2.80 -10.93
CA LEU A 205 -18.79 -3.68 -9.79
C LEU A 205 -20.19 -4.30 -9.88
N ALA A 206 -20.26 -5.59 -10.19
CA ALA A 206 -21.51 -6.33 -10.23
C ALA A 206 -21.95 -6.74 -8.82
N VAL A 207 -22.79 -5.92 -8.18
CA VAL A 207 -23.34 -6.21 -6.84
C VAL A 207 -24.71 -6.90 -6.97
N PRO A 208 -24.90 -8.12 -6.43
CA PRO A 208 -26.20 -8.81 -6.46
C PRO A 208 -27.30 -8.03 -5.72
N GLU A 209 -28.54 -8.17 -6.20
CA GLU A 209 -29.72 -7.64 -5.53
C GLU A 209 -29.83 -8.16 -4.08
N GLY A 210 -30.28 -7.30 -3.17
CA GLY A 210 -30.37 -7.61 -1.75
C GLY A 210 -29.05 -7.49 -0.98
N THR A 211 -27.94 -7.11 -1.63
CA THR A 211 -26.69 -6.77 -0.94
C THR A 211 -26.89 -5.59 -0.01
N LYS A 212 -26.45 -5.74 1.25
CA LYS A 212 -26.49 -4.68 2.25
C LYS A 212 -25.47 -3.60 1.91
N VAL A 213 -25.91 -2.36 1.77
CA VAL A 213 -25.02 -1.20 1.62
C VAL A 213 -24.73 -0.62 3.00
N VAL A 214 -23.46 -0.31 3.27
CA VAL A 214 -23.05 0.38 4.50
C VAL A 214 -22.12 1.54 4.14
N ASP A 215 -22.21 2.62 4.91
CA ASP A 215 -21.24 3.71 4.86
C ASP A 215 -19.91 3.21 5.43
N GLY A 216 -18.82 3.43 4.70
CA GLY A 216 -17.49 3.02 5.08
C GLY A 216 -16.84 3.93 6.13
N VAL A 217 -17.30 5.18 6.25
CA VAL A 217 -16.79 6.17 7.22
C VAL A 217 -17.45 5.99 8.59
N SER A 218 -18.73 5.62 8.59
CA SER A 218 -19.46 5.29 9.81
C SER A 218 -19.73 3.79 9.84
N GLY A 219 -19.10 3.04 10.76
CA GLY A 219 -19.40 1.62 11.00
C GLY A 219 -20.83 1.33 11.50
N ARG A 220 -21.84 2.09 11.08
CA ARG A 220 -23.26 1.96 11.37
C ARG A 220 -24.04 1.99 10.05
N GLY A 221 -24.31 0.80 9.51
CA GLY A 221 -25.05 0.64 8.28
C GLY A 221 -26.42 1.33 8.28
N ALA A 222 -26.67 2.15 7.26
CA ALA A 222 -28.01 2.57 6.89
C ALA A 222 -28.67 1.43 6.10
N LYS A 223 -29.78 0.88 6.62
CA LYS A 223 -30.66 0.03 5.82
C LYS A 223 -31.38 0.92 4.80
N ARG A 224 -31.32 0.56 3.52
CA ARG A 224 -32.34 0.94 2.54
C ARG A 224 -33.25 -0.26 2.32
#